data_AF-A0AAW2WQT0-F1
#
_entry.id   AF-A0AAW2WQT0-F1
#
_cell.length_a   1.000
_cell.length_b   1.000
_cell.length_c   1.000
_cell.angle_alpha   90.00
_cell.angle_beta   90.00
_cell.angle_gamma   90.00
#
_symmetry.space_group_name_H-M   'P 1'
#
loop_
_entity.id
_entity.type
_entity.pdbx_description
1 polymer ?
#
loop_
_entity_poly.entity_id
_entity_poly.type
_entity_poly.pdbx_seq_one_letter_code
_entity_poly.pdbx_strand_id
1 'polypeptide(L)'
;MLLFPHCGRRLVRSGIRASCLHGTEAGCCDRSSSSAANMVGQDPESPRRAASPSGQAAIPEDETLEDCRQVIQELASAFGSGSIADMRRNMKQMSIQIGLLQRAVSNAPVVAHNAGARLWIPEPKAYGGARDAKEVENFLFTMEQYFLAANVEDEAMKVSTATMYLTGDAKLWWRTKYSEI
;
A
#
# COMPACT_ATOMS: atom_id res chain seq x y z
N MET A 1 -31.52 35.71 12.39
CA MET A 1 -30.46 34.71 12.22
C MET A 1 -29.18 35.48 11.90
N LEU A 2 -28.15 35.37 12.73
CA LEU A 2 -27.03 36.32 12.77
C LEU A 2 -25.88 36.00 11.79
N LEU A 3 -25.05 37.01 11.59
CA LEU A 3 -23.93 37.13 10.65
C LEU A 3 -22.70 36.25 10.98
N PHE A 4 -22.05 35.67 9.95
CA PHE A 4 -20.58 35.51 9.71
C PHE A 4 -19.67 34.93 10.86
N PRO A 5 -18.33 34.70 10.71
CA PRO A 5 -17.45 34.65 9.52
C PRO A 5 -16.53 33.38 9.40
N HIS A 6 -15.81 33.32 8.28
CA HIS A 6 -14.57 32.58 7.93
C HIS A 6 -13.87 31.57 8.87
N CYS A 7 -13.83 30.30 8.43
CA CYS A 7 -12.62 29.44 8.30
C CYS A 7 -12.95 28.19 7.42
N GLY A 8 -12.05 27.43 6.77
CA GLY A 8 -10.62 27.63 6.46
C GLY A 8 -9.93 26.39 5.80
N ARG A 9 -8.93 26.63 4.92
CA ARG A 9 -7.89 25.71 4.39
C ARG A 9 -8.27 24.35 3.70
N ARG A 10 -7.93 24.30 2.40
CA ARG A 10 -7.00 23.34 1.74
C ARG A 10 -7.37 21.84 1.63
N LEU A 11 -7.68 21.38 0.39
CA LEU A 11 -7.03 20.20 -0.20
C LEU A 11 -6.94 20.29 -1.73
N VAL A 12 -6.03 19.54 -2.34
CA VAL A 12 -5.55 19.74 -3.73
C VAL A 12 -5.96 18.57 -4.66
N ARG A 13 -6.40 18.93 -5.87
CA ARG A 13 -6.51 18.12 -7.10
C ARG A 13 -7.30 16.80 -7.04
N SER A 14 -8.58 16.90 -7.42
CA SER A 14 -9.28 15.84 -8.17
C SER A 14 -9.02 16.00 -9.67
N GLY A 15 -9.19 14.92 -10.45
CA GLY A 15 -8.79 14.87 -11.87
C GLY A 15 -9.61 13.93 -12.75
N ILE A 16 -10.95 13.98 -12.65
CA ILE A 16 -11.86 13.25 -13.56
C ILE A 16 -13.02 14.15 -14.01
N ARG A 17 -13.06 14.48 -15.31
CA ARG A 17 -14.22 14.69 -16.23
C ARG A 17 -13.65 15.38 -17.50
N ALA A 18 -13.75 14.80 -18.69
CA ALA A 18 -14.94 14.49 -19.50
C ALA A 18 -15.55 15.73 -20.18
N SER A 19 -15.19 15.91 -21.47
CA SER A 19 -16.05 16.23 -22.64
C SER A 19 -16.92 17.51 -22.62
N CYS A 20 -17.26 18.22 -23.71
CA CYS A 20 -17.30 17.97 -25.17
C CYS A 20 -17.26 19.34 -25.93
N LEU A 21 -17.40 19.29 -27.27
CA LEU A 21 -18.01 20.28 -28.19
C LEU A 21 -17.13 21.24 -29.01
N HIS A 22 -17.13 20.96 -30.32
CA HIS A 22 -17.25 21.85 -31.49
C HIS A 22 -16.93 23.36 -31.39
N GLY A 23 -16.10 23.80 -32.36
CA GLY A 23 -16.50 24.85 -33.32
C GLY A 23 -15.84 26.21 -33.16
N THR A 24 -15.21 26.68 -34.25
CA THR A 24 -14.71 28.05 -34.52
C THR A 24 -13.65 28.57 -33.50
N GLU A 25 -12.78 29.54 -33.75
CA GLU A 25 -12.55 30.49 -34.85
C GLU A 25 -11.04 30.86 -34.98
N ALA A 26 -10.76 31.60 -36.05
CA ALA A 26 -9.50 32.08 -36.60
C ALA A 26 -8.55 32.95 -35.74
N GLY A 27 -7.31 33.10 -36.22
CA GLY A 27 -6.31 34.12 -35.80
C GLY A 27 -5.15 33.53 -34.97
N CYS A 28 -3.86 33.76 -35.26
CA CYS A 28 -3.24 34.78 -36.13
C CYS A 28 -2.08 34.23 -36.97
N CYS A 29 -1.75 34.98 -38.03
CA CYS A 29 -0.59 34.86 -38.90
C CYS A 29 0.73 35.16 -38.11
N ASP A 30 1.96 35.02 -38.65
CA ASP A 30 2.35 35.24 -40.04
C ASP A 30 3.77 34.72 -40.38
N ARG A 31 3.99 34.59 -41.70
CA ARG A 31 5.21 34.91 -42.46
C ARG A 31 5.88 33.76 -43.24
N SER A 32 5.63 33.80 -44.55
CA SER A 32 6.28 33.04 -45.62
C SER A 32 7.80 33.22 -45.69
N SER A 33 8.57 32.24 -46.17
CA SER A 33 8.79 32.07 -47.63
C SER A 33 10.05 31.25 -48.01
N SER A 34 9.93 30.53 -49.12
CA SER A 34 10.96 30.14 -50.10
C SER A 34 12.21 29.34 -49.68
N SER A 35 12.09 28.03 -49.96
CA SER A 35 13.06 27.20 -50.72
C SER A 35 14.17 27.94 -51.50
N ALA A 36 15.38 27.39 -51.45
CA ALA A 36 16.39 27.47 -52.50
C ALA A 36 17.03 26.08 -52.71
N ALA A 37 17.01 25.57 -53.93
CA ALA A 37 17.54 24.26 -54.28
C ALA A 37 19.06 24.30 -54.53
N ASN A 38 19.74 23.19 -54.22
CA ASN A 38 21.18 23.04 -54.38
C ASN A 38 21.53 22.78 -55.86
N MET A 39 22.56 23.45 -56.41
CA MET A 39 23.11 23.15 -57.75
C MET A 39 24.58 22.72 -57.66
N VAL A 40 24.89 21.63 -58.35
CA VAL A 40 26.23 21.04 -58.47
C VAL A 40 27.03 21.76 -59.55
N GLY A 41 28.31 22.04 -59.25
CA GLY A 41 29.34 22.39 -60.23
C GLY A 41 30.55 21.47 -60.07
N GLN A 42 31.19 21.09 -61.18
CA GLN A 42 32.27 20.10 -61.25
C GLN A 42 33.64 20.72 -61.56
N ASP A 43 34.67 20.31 -60.79
CA ASP A 43 36.08 20.06 -61.19
C ASP A 43 36.95 21.23 -61.79
N PRO A 44 38.30 21.14 -61.95
CA PRO A 44 39.20 19.97 -61.79
C PRO A 44 40.60 20.18 -61.10
N GLU A 45 41.27 19.04 -60.86
CA GLU A 45 42.74 18.75 -60.81
C GLU A 45 43.72 19.26 -59.71
N SER A 46 44.90 18.59 -59.67
CA SER A 46 45.89 18.43 -58.56
C SER A 46 47.22 19.19 -58.85
N PRO A 47 48.45 18.99 -58.24
CA PRO A 47 48.96 17.97 -57.27
C PRO A 47 50.01 18.39 -56.18
N ARG A 48 50.40 17.41 -55.32
CA ARG A 48 51.74 17.15 -54.67
C ARG A 48 51.87 17.12 -53.12
N ARG A 49 51.85 15.88 -52.60
CA ARG A 49 52.95 15.15 -51.90
C ARG A 49 53.70 15.83 -50.72
N ALA A 50 53.52 15.26 -49.53
CA ALA A 50 54.60 14.90 -48.57
C ALA A 50 54.19 13.63 -47.79
N ALA A 51 55.14 12.90 -47.21
CA ALA A 51 54.92 11.57 -46.62
C ALA A 51 55.50 11.42 -45.20
N SER A 52 55.13 10.32 -44.53
CA SER A 52 55.68 9.77 -43.27
C SER A 52 54.96 10.18 -41.97
N PRO A 53 55.09 9.42 -40.86
CA PRO A 53 54.53 8.07 -40.77
C PRO A 53 53.80 7.76 -39.44
N SER A 54 53.06 6.64 -39.44
CA SER A 54 52.80 5.72 -38.32
C SER A 54 52.62 6.28 -36.89
N GLY A 55 51.40 6.18 -36.34
CA GLY A 55 51.17 6.46 -34.92
C GLY A 55 49.75 6.25 -34.37
N GLN A 56 48.83 5.61 -35.10
CA GLN A 56 47.53 5.23 -34.54
C GLN A 56 47.62 3.86 -33.90
N ALA A 57 47.68 3.83 -32.57
CA ALA A 57 47.39 2.62 -31.80
C ALA A 57 45.89 2.33 -31.95
N ALA A 58 45.55 1.36 -32.81
CA ALA A 58 44.19 0.83 -32.88
C ALA A 58 43.88 0.14 -31.54
N ILE A 59 42.86 0.63 -30.84
CA ILE A 59 42.28 -0.06 -29.70
C ILE A 59 41.53 -1.28 -30.27
N PRO A 60 41.69 -2.50 -29.72
CA PRO A 60 41.03 -3.69 -30.25
C PRO A 60 39.53 -3.66 -29.94
N GLU A 61 38.73 -3.16 -30.88
CA GLU A 61 37.26 -3.14 -30.78
C GLU A 61 36.64 -4.55 -30.65
N ASP A 62 37.38 -5.58 -31.07
CA ASP A 62 37.01 -7.00 -31.02
C ASP A 62 37.01 -7.59 -29.58
N GLU A 63 37.99 -7.20 -28.73
CA GLU A 63 38.14 -7.71 -27.36
C GLU A 63 36.95 -7.26 -26.49
N THR A 64 36.58 -5.99 -26.59
CA THR A 64 35.42 -5.42 -25.87
C THR A 64 34.08 -5.99 -26.32
N LEU A 65 33.97 -6.45 -27.57
CA LEU A 65 32.76 -7.08 -28.10
C LEU A 65 32.59 -8.49 -27.54
N GLU A 66 33.67 -9.27 -27.44
CA GLU A 66 33.61 -10.61 -26.83
C GLU A 66 33.36 -10.54 -25.32
N ASP A 67 33.93 -9.56 -24.61
CA ASP A 67 33.59 -9.26 -23.21
C ASP A 67 32.09 -8.94 -23.05
N CYS A 68 31.54 -8.07 -23.91
CA CYS A 68 30.10 -7.80 -23.92
C CYS A 68 29.28 -9.06 -24.21
N ARG A 69 29.74 -9.93 -25.13
CA ARG A 69 29.08 -11.19 -25.48
C ARG A 69 29.12 -12.20 -24.34
N GLN A 70 30.20 -12.23 -23.57
CA GLN A 70 30.34 -13.05 -22.37
C GLN A 70 29.39 -12.57 -21.26
N VAL A 71 29.38 -11.28 -20.95
CA VAL A 71 28.47 -10.69 -19.94
C VAL A 71 27.00 -10.90 -20.33
N ILE A 72 26.65 -10.77 -21.61
CA ILE A 72 25.29 -11.05 -22.11
C ILE A 72 24.93 -12.53 -21.95
N GLN A 73 25.85 -13.47 -22.21
CA GLN A 73 25.61 -14.90 -22.00
C GLN A 73 25.47 -15.25 -20.51
N GLU A 74 26.29 -14.66 -19.63
CA GLU A 74 26.17 -14.84 -18.18
C GLU A 74 24.83 -14.31 -17.66
N LEU A 75 24.44 -13.09 -18.04
CA LEU A 75 23.14 -12.52 -17.71
C LEU A 75 21.98 -13.38 -18.26
N ALA A 76 22.11 -13.88 -19.48
CA ALA A 76 21.14 -14.77 -20.13
C ALA A 76 21.12 -16.20 -19.55
N SER A 77 22.15 -16.61 -18.80
CA SER A 77 22.14 -17.87 -18.04
C SER A 77 21.54 -17.69 -16.64
N ALA A 78 21.91 -16.62 -15.93
CA ALA A 78 21.41 -16.30 -14.59
C ALA A 78 19.91 -15.93 -14.58
N PHE A 79 19.48 -15.13 -15.57
CA PHE A 79 18.09 -14.66 -15.73
C PHE A 79 17.41 -15.26 -16.96
N GLY A 80 17.94 -16.37 -17.46
CA GLY A 80 17.47 -17.01 -18.68
C GLY A 80 16.04 -17.50 -18.65
N SER A 81 15.58 -17.91 -19.83
CA SER A 81 14.24 -18.49 -20.04
C SER A 81 13.91 -19.62 -19.05
N GLY A 82 14.91 -20.39 -18.60
CA GLY A 82 14.78 -21.38 -17.52
C GLY A 82 14.30 -20.77 -16.19
N SER A 83 15.07 -19.86 -15.60
CA SER A 83 14.76 -19.19 -14.32
C SER A 83 13.39 -18.49 -14.34
N ILE A 84 13.07 -17.80 -15.43
CA ILE A 84 11.75 -17.16 -15.62
C ILE A 84 10.64 -18.20 -15.77
N ALA A 85 10.87 -19.31 -16.49
CA ALA A 85 9.91 -20.39 -16.60
C ALA A 85 9.67 -21.10 -15.26
N ASP A 86 10.71 -21.32 -14.45
CA ASP A 86 10.61 -21.90 -13.11
C ASP A 86 9.85 -20.99 -12.15
N MET A 87 10.13 -19.69 -12.16
CA MET A 87 9.34 -18.72 -11.38
C MET A 87 7.87 -18.73 -11.80
N ARG A 88 7.57 -18.84 -13.11
CA ARG A 88 6.19 -18.94 -13.62
C ARG A 88 5.52 -20.29 -13.28
N ARG A 89 6.28 -21.39 -13.21
CA ARG A 89 5.79 -22.69 -12.69
C ARG A 89 5.46 -22.59 -11.20
N ASN A 90 6.38 -22.04 -10.40
CA ASN A 90 6.21 -21.86 -8.95
C ASN A 90 5.02 -20.94 -8.64
N MET A 91 4.84 -19.84 -9.37
CA MET A 91 3.68 -18.95 -9.21
C MET A 91 2.35 -19.65 -9.52
N LYS A 92 2.29 -20.46 -10.59
CA LYS A 92 1.11 -21.29 -10.90
C LYS A 92 0.85 -22.32 -9.81
N GLN A 93 1.89 -23.02 -9.34
CA GLN A 93 1.78 -24.00 -8.26
C GLN A 93 1.28 -23.37 -6.97
N MET A 94 1.83 -22.21 -6.56
CA MET A 94 1.38 -21.48 -5.38
C MET A 94 -0.07 -21.00 -5.53
N SER A 95 -0.48 -20.51 -6.71
CA SER A 95 -1.87 -20.13 -6.98
C SER A 95 -2.83 -21.31 -6.82
N ILE A 96 -2.45 -22.51 -7.29
CA ILE A 96 -3.21 -23.75 -7.09
C ILE A 96 -3.24 -24.13 -5.61
N GLN A 97 -2.11 -24.12 -4.90
CA GLN A 97 -2.05 -24.42 -3.46
C GLN A 97 -2.92 -23.47 -2.63
N ILE A 98 -2.87 -22.16 -2.91
CA ILE A 98 -3.71 -21.14 -2.26
C ILE A 98 -5.19 -21.41 -2.56
N GLY A 99 -5.56 -21.69 -3.82
CA GLY A 99 -6.95 -22.01 -4.18
C GLY A 99 -7.47 -23.31 -3.52
N LEU A 100 -6.60 -24.32 -3.38
CA LEU A 100 -6.91 -25.56 -2.68
C LEU A 100 -7.03 -25.33 -1.17
N LEU A 101 -6.15 -24.54 -0.55
CA LEU A 101 -6.23 -24.16 0.87
C LEU A 101 -7.46 -23.31 1.16
N GLN A 102 -7.77 -22.31 0.33
CA GLN A 102 -8.99 -21.50 0.45
C GLN A 102 -10.25 -22.36 0.33
N ARG A 103 -10.29 -23.29 -0.63
CA ARG A 103 -11.39 -24.25 -0.75
C ARG A 103 -11.44 -25.23 0.42
N ALA A 104 -10.30 -25.70 0.93
CA ALA A 104 -10.25 -26.56 2.11
C ALA A 104 -10.75 -25.83 3.36
N VAL A 105 -10.37 -24.56 3.56
CA VAL A 105 -10.88 -23.73 4.67
C VAL A 105 -12.38 -23.41 4.52
N SER A 106 -12.86 -23.28 3.29
CA SER A 106 -14.27 -22.96 2.98
C SER A 106 -15.20 -24.19 2.98
N ASN A 107 -14.67 -25.37 2.63
CA ASN A 107 -15.43 -26.63 2.49
C ASN A 107 -15.16 -27.62 3.62
N ALA A 108 -14.12 -27.44 4.44
CA ALA A 108 -14.02 -28.16 5.68
C ALA A 108 -15.26 -27.81 6.52
N PRO A 109 -15.89 -28.78 7.20
CA PRO A 109 -16.64 -28.41 8.40
C PRO A 109 -15.65 -27.63 9.27
N VAL A 110 -16.08 -26.49 9.81
CA VAL A 110 -15.24 -25.69 10.70
C VAL A 110 -14.88 -26.55 11.90
N VAL A 111 -13.74 -27.26 11.82
CA VAL A 111 -13.02 -27.73 12.98
C VAL A 111 -12.66 -26.46 13.70
N ALA A 112 -13.40 -26.16 14.75
CA ALA A 112 -13.26 -24.94 15.48
C ALA A 112 -11.88 -24.93 16.16
N HIS A 113 -10.88 -24.38 15.47
CA HIS A 113 -10.14 -23.29 16.09
C HIS A 113 -11.19 -22.37 16.68
N ASN A 114 -11.16 -22.24 18.00
CA ASN A 114 -12.33 -21.98 18.83
C ASN A 114 -12.87 -20.54 18.78
N ALA A 115 -13.14 -20.03 17.59
CA ALA A 115 -14.16 -19.01 17.34
C ALA A 115 -15.59 -19.57 17.54
N GLY A 116 -15.72 -20.90 17.60
CA GLY A 116 -16.97 -21.64 17.81
C GLY A 116 -17.19 -22.16 19.24
N ALA A 117 -16.13 -22.41 20.02
CA ALA A 117 -16.30 -22.30 21.47
C ALA A 117 -16.46 -20.82 21.78
N ARG A 118 -17.74 -20.39 21.78
CA ARG A 118 -18.19 -19.43 22.77
C ARG A 118 -17.78 -20.03 24.10
N LEU A 119 -16.58 -19.67 24.57
CA LEU A 119 -16.17 -19.91 25.94
C LEU A 119 -17.35 -19.47 26.78
N TRP A 120 -17.81 -20.33 27.68
CA TRP A 120 -18.84 -19.92 28.62
C TRP A 120 -18.18 -18.93 29.56
N ILE A 121 -18.14 -17.66 29.14
CA ILE A 121 -17.64 -16.56 29.94
C ILE A 121 -18.64 -16.44 31.10
N PRO A 122 -18.25 -16.77 32.34
CA PRO A 122 -19.17 -16.68 33.45
C PRO A 122 -19.60 -15.23 33.61
N GLU A 123 -20.90 -15.01 33.81
CA GLU A 123 -21.41 -13.65 34.00
C GLU A 123 -20.81 -13.05 35.30
N PRO A 124 -20.22 -11.84 35.26
CA PRO A 124 -19.68 -11.19 36.43
C PRO A 124 -20.71 -10.98 37.54
N LYS A 125 -20.31 -11.22 38.79
CA LYS A 125 -21.15 -10.87 39.95
C LYS A 125 -21.32 -9.34 40.01
N ALA A 126 -22.56 -8.88 39.99
CA ALA A 126 -22.87 -7.46 40.17
C ALA A 126 -22.44 -6.95 41.57
N TYR A 127 -21.92 -5.73 41.63
CA TYR A 127 -21.47 -5.09 42.87
C TYR A 127 -22.47 -4.01 43.31
N GLY A 128 -22.87 -4.05 44.59
CA GLY A 128 -23.94 -3.21 45.15
C GLY A 128 -23.50 -1.93 45.87
N GLY A 129 -22.19 -1.74 46.11
CA GLY A 129 -21.67 -0.63 46.93
C GLY A 129 -21.34 -0.99 48.38
N ALA A 130 -21.07 -2.26 48.68
CA ALA A 130 -20.64 -2.69 50.01
C ALA A 130 -19.33 -1.99 50.42
N ARG A 131 -19.26 -1.43 51.63
CA ARG A 131 -18.07 -0.71 52.13
C ARG A 131 -16.99 -1.66 52.65
N ASP A 132 -16.70 -2.71 51.89
CA ASP A 132 -15.63 -3.68 52.12
C ASP A 132 -14.66 -3.63 50.93
N ALA A 133 -13.39 -3.33 51.21
CA ALA A 133 -12.33 -3.29 50.22
C ALA A 133 -12.21 -4.62 49.45
N LYS A 134 -12.43 -5.75 50.14
CA LYS A 134 -12.34 -7.09 49.56
C LYS A 134 -13.44 -7.35 48.52
N GLU A 135 -14.65 -6.81 48.70
CA GLU A 135 -15.70 -6.93 47.69
C GLU A 135 -15.40 -6.07 46.45
N VAL A 136 -14.81 -4.88 46.64
CA VAL A 136 -14.35 -4.01 45.54
C VAL A 136 -13.24 -4.67 44.74
N GLU A 137 -12.20 -5.19 45.40
CA GLU A 137 -11.08 -5.90 44.77
C GLU A 137 -11.56 -7.12 43.99
N ASN A 138 -12.43 -7.95 44.60
CA ASN A 138 -13.04 -9.10 43.92
C ASN A 138 -13.86 -8.70 42.68
N PHE A 139 -14.62 -7.60 42.75
CA PHE A 139 -15.38 -7.09 41.61
C PHE A 139 -14.46 -6.66 40.46
N LEU A 140 -13.43 -5.86 40.76
CA LEU A 140 -12.47 -5.39 39.75
C LEU A 140 -11.74 -6.57 39.10
N PHE A 141 -11.22 -7.51 39.90
CA PHE A 141 -10.56 -8.71 39.39
C PHE A 141 -11.49 -9.56 38.52
N THR A 142 -12.76 -9.72 38.91
CA THR A 142 -13.76 -10.45 38.10
C THR A 142 -14.01 -9.75 36.77
N MET A 143 -14.08 -8.41 36.75
CA MET A 143 -14.24 -7.65 35.51
C MET A 143 -13.01 -7.75 34.61
N GLU A 144 -11.80 -7.71 35.15
CA GLU A 144 -10.56 -7.92 34.38
C GLU A 144 -10.54 -9.29 33.71
N GLN A 145 -10.83 -10.37 34.45
CA GLN A 145 -10.90 -11.72 33.88
C GLN A 145 -12.02 -11.85 32.84
N TYR A 146 -13.15 -11.18 33.04
CA TYR A 146 -14.22 -11.11 32.05
C TYR A 146 -13.76 -10.44 30.75
N PHE A 147 -13.04 -9.31 30.82
CA PHE A 147 -12.53 -8.62 29.63
C PHE A 147 -11.47 -9.42 28.88
N LEU A 148 -10.58 -10.12 29.60
CA LEU A 148 -9.61 -11.04 29.01
C LEU A 148 -10.32 -12.21 28.29
N ALA A 149 -11.34 -12.81 28.92
CA ALA A 149 -12.11 -13.90 28.32
C ALA A 149 -13.00 -13.44 27.15
N ALA A 150 -13.46 -12.19 27.17
CA ALA A 150 -14.29 -11.58 26.11
C ALA A 150 -13.46 -10.90 25.00
N ASN A 151 -12.14 -10.88 25.11
CA ASN A 151 -11.21 -10.14 24.23
C ASN A 151 -11.62 -8.66 24.04
N VAL A 152 -12.05 -8.00 25.11
CA VAL A 152 -12.40 -6.57 25.09
C VAL A 152 -11.14 -5.76 25.41
N GLU A 153 -10.60 -5.08 24.40
CA GLU A 153 -9.36 -4.30 24.53
C GLU A 153 -9.62 -2.80 24.74
N ASP A 154 -10.71 -2.25 24.20
CA ASP A 154 -11.03 -0.82 24.29
C ASP A 154 -11.44 -0.38 25.70
N GLU A 155 -10.73 0.61 26.24
CA GLU A 155 -10.93 1.10 27.62
C GLU A 155 -12.30 1.76 27.84
N ALA A 156 -12.84 2.47 26.84
CA ALA A 156 -14.18 3.06 26.96
C ALA A 156 -15.26 1.97 27.04
N MET A 157 -15.12 0.91 26.24
CA MET A 157 -15.98 -0.27 26.28
C MET A 157 -15.83 -1.07 27.59
N LYS A 158 -14.61 -1.21 28.13
CA LYS A 158 -14.38 -1.81 29.45
C LYS A 158 -15.09 -1.02 30.55
N VAL A 159 -14.88 0.29 30.64
CA VAL A 159 -15.54 1.15 31.63
C VAL A 159 -17.07 1.09 31.47
N SER A 160 -17.58 1.23 30.25
CA SER A 160 -19.02 1.12 29.97
C SER A 160 -19.59 -0.21 30.47
N THR A 161 -18.95 -1.33 30.13
CA THR A 161 -19.38 -2.68 30.52
C THR A 161 -19.30 -2.90 32.04
N ALA A 162 -18.21 -2.49 32.70
CA ALA A 162 -18.09 -2.58 34.16
C ALA A 162 -19.21 -1.81 34.88
N THR A 163 -19.61 -0.65 34.35
CA THR A 163 -20.71 0.14 34.94
C THR A 163 -22.10 -0.48 34.75
N MET A 164 -22.27 -1.40 33.80
CA MET A 164 -23.48 -2.21 33.69
C MET A 164 -23.66 -3.12 34.92
N TYR A 165 -22.56 -3.74 35.39
CA TYR A 165 -22.52 -4.62 36.57
C TYR A 165 -22.51 -3.88 37.93
N LEU A 166 -22.47 -2.54 37.94
CA LEU A 166 -22.75 -1.76 39.15
C LEU A 166 -24.26 -1.75 39.44
N THR A 167 -24.62 -1.94 40.71
CA THR A 167 -26.01 -1.91 41.22
C THR A 167 -26.07 -1.08 42.51
N GLY A 168 -27.28 -0.87 43.04
CA GLY A 168 -27.49 -0.15 44.29
C GLY A 168 -26.79 1.22 44.35
N ASP A 169 -26.17 1.49 45.51
CA ASP A 169 -25.50 2.76 45.80
C ASP A 169 -24.27 2.99 44.91
N ALA A 170 -23.57 1.93 44.50
CA ALA A 170 -22.44 2.06 43.58
C ALA A 170 -22.86 2.62 42.21
N LYS A 171 -24.01 2.17 41.69
CA LYS A 171 -24.55 2.67 40.40
C LYS A 171 -25.04 4.11 40.52
N LEU A 172 -25.58 4.51 41.68
CA LEU A 172 -25.98 5.89 41.96
C LEU A 172 -24.76 6.82 42.04
N TRP A 173 -23.75 6.44 42.81
CA TRP A 173 -22.50 7.20 42.92
C TRP A 173 -21.80 7.38 41.58
N TRP A 174 -21.72 6.32 40.76
CA TRP A 174 -21.14 6.40 39.43
C TRP A 174 -21.89 7.39 38.52
N ARG A 175 -23.23 7.42 38.55
CA ARG A 175 -24.01 8.38 37.76
C ARG A 175 -23.70 9.83 38.14
N THR A 176 -23.62 10.13 39.44
CA THR A 176 -23.24 11.47 39.93
C THR A 176 -21.86 11.87 39.41
N LYS A 177 -20.87 10.97 39.48
CA LYS A 177 -19.52 11.24 38.96
C LYS A 177 -19.44 11.33 37.45
N TYR A 178 -20.20 10.53 36.71
CA TYR A 178 -20.24 10.63 35.25
C TYR A 178 -20.83 11.96 34.76
N SER A 179 -21.72 12.60 35.53
CA SER A 179 -22.21 13.96 35.25
C SER A 179 -21.26 15.10 35.67
N GLU A 180 -20.13 14.79 36.31
CA GLU A 180 -19.08 15.75 36.71
C GLU A 180 -17.86 15.74 35.75
N ILE A 181 -17.85 14.85 34.74
CA ILE A 181 -16.75 14.61 33.78
C ILE A 181 -17.09 15.21 32.41
#